data_AF-A0A146YY62-F1
#
_entry.id   AF-A0A146YY62-F1
#
_cell.length_a   1.000
_cell.length_b   1.000
_cell.length_c   1.000
_cell.angle_alpha   90.00
_cell.angle_beta   90.00
_cell.angle_gamma   90.00
#
_symmetry.space_group_name_H-M   'P 1'
#
loop_
_entity.id
_entity.type
_entity.pdbx_description
1 polymer ?
#
loop_
_entity_poly.entity_id
_entity_poly.type
_entity_poly.pdbx_seq_one_letter_code
_entity_poly.pdbx_strand_id
1 'polypeptide(L)'
;MRDSALKAMAGPRPVVFSGPSGAGKSTLLKKLMKEHENVFGFSVSHTTRKPRPGEENGRDYHYVTREAMQAAIDNGEFIENAEFSGNLYGTSKAAVQAVQAKNLICILDIDMQGVKNIKKTDLNPLYISIQPPSMEILEKRLRDRNTESEENLQKRLHAASVEMEFSKEPGMFDVVIVNDKLEDAYGRLKDTLLEEINNVRKNKTSS
;
A
#
# COMPACT_ATOMS: atom_id res chain seq x y z
N MET A 1 -15.54 -26.46 16.54
CA MET A 1 -14.95 -25.37 17.34
C MET A 1 -14.30 -24.41 16.36
N ARG A 2 -14.99 -23.31 16.03
CA ARG A 2 -14.54 -22.26 15.10
C ARG A 2 -14.37 -21.00 15.94
N ASP A 3 -13.24 -20.89 16.63
CA ASP A 3 -12.88 -19.70 17.40
C ASP A 3 -11.40 -19.36 17.12
N SER A 4 -11.17 -18.89 15.90
CA SER A 4 -10.04 -18.01 15.61
C SER A 4 -10.54 -16.85 14.75
N ALA A 5 -11.61 -16.21 15.22
CA ALA A 5 -11.86 -14.82 14.83
C ALA A 5 -10.56 -14.08 15.11
N LEU A 6 -10.00 -13.39 14.10
CA LEU A 6 -8.90 -12.48 14.36
C LEU A 6 -9.34 -11.62 15.55
N LYS A 7 -8.65 -11.72 16.69
CA LYS A 7 -8.73 -10.66 17.70
C LYS A 7 -8.53 -9.37 16.91
N ALA A 8 -9.52 -8.47 16.96
CA ALA A 8 -9.46 -7.18 16.30
C ALA A 8 -8.05 -6.63 16.52
N MET A 9 -7.33 -6.41 15.41
CA MET A 9 -5.93 -6.01 15.47
C MET A 9 -5.78 -4.82 16.42
N ALA A 10 -5.05 -5.04 17.52
CA ALA A 10 -5.12 -4.19 18.71
C ALA A 10 -4.23 -2.92 18.62
N GLY A 11 -4.00 -2.41 17.42
CA GLY A 11 -3.13 -1.25 17.18
C GLY A 11 -3.82 -0.14 16.38
N PRO A 12 -3.07 0.93 16.06
CA PRO A 12 -3.60 2.03 15.25
C PRO A 12 -4.24 1.55 13.95
N ARG A 13 -5.29 2.26 13.52
CA ARG A 13 -5.99 1.99 12.26
C ARG A 13 -5.00 2.02 11.09
N PRO A 14 -4.89 0.95 10.28
CA PRO A 14 -3.98 0.93 9.14
C PRO A 14 -4.44 1.87 8.02
N VAL A 15 -3.54 2.17 7.10
CA VAL A 15 -3.81 2.99 5.91
C VAL A 15 -3.36 2.24 4.67
N VAL A 16 -4.27 2.10 3.72
CA VAL A 16 -4.00 1.56 2.39
C VAL A 16 -3.76 2.71 1.42
N PHE A 17 -2.63 2.68 0.74
CA PHE A 17 -2.31 3.52 -0.40
C PHE A 17 -2.40 2.67 -1.67
N SER A 18 -3.12 3.19 -2.66
CA SER A 18 -3.21 2.61 -4.00
C SER A 18 -3.15 3.71 -5.06
N GLY A 19 -2.94 3.33 -6.30
CA GLY A 19 -2.94 4.23 -7.46
C GLY A 19 -1.80 3.90 -8.42
N PRO A 20 -1.83 4.43 -9.65
CA PRO A 20 -0.99 3.92 -10.70
C PRO A 20 0.49 4.15 -10.43
N SER A 21 1.32 3.27 -10.97
CA SER A 21 2.76 3.50 -10.98
C SER A 21 3.09 4.81 -11.69
N GLY A 22 3.89 5.66 -11.06
CA GLY A 22 4.19 7.01 -11.57
C GLY A 22 3.31 8.13 -10.99
N ALA A 23 2.25 7.78 -10.23
CA ALA A 23 1.40 8.77 -9.56
C ALA A 23 2.13 9.56 -8.44
N GLY A 24 3.27 9.08 -7.97
CA GLY A 24 4.09 9.76 -6.94
C GLY A 24 3.86 9.28 -5.50
N LYS A 25 3.22 8.11 -5.30
CA LYS A 25 3.01 7.48 -3.98
C LYS A 25 4.28 7.45 -3.13
N SER A 26 5.36 6.87 -3.64
CA SER A 26 6.62 6.74 -2.89
C SER A 26 7.20 8.09 -2.47
N THR A 27 7.02 9.15 -3.28
CA THR A 27 7.47 10.51 -2.94
C THR A 27 6.66 11.07 -1.77
N LEU A 28 5.33 10.95 -1.81
CA LEU A 28 4.44 11.38 -0.74
C LEU A 28 4.69 10.61 0.56
N LEU A 29 4.80 9.27 0.46
CA LEU A 29 5.06 8.40 1.61
C LEU A 29 6.42 8.69 2.25
N LYS A 30 7.48 8.91 1.44
CA LYS A 30 8.80 9.29 1.96
C LYS A 30 8.75 10.63 2.69
N LYS A 31 8.02 11.62 2.18
CA LYS A 31 7.82 12.91 2.85
C LYS A 31 7.04 12.75 4.16
N LEU A 32 5.95 11.99 4.14
CA LEU A 32 5.10 11.70 5.31
C LEU A 32 5.90 11.03 6.43
N MET A 33 6.65 9.98 6.10
CA MET A 33 7.43 9.24 7.09
C MET A 33 8.59 10.04 7.66
N LYS A 34 9.18 10.94 6.86
CA LYS A 34 10.24 11.84 7.33
C LYS A 34 9.70 12.91 8.28
N GLU A 35 8.51 13.46 8.01
CA GLU A 35 7.93 14.49 8.88
C GLU A 35 7.32 13.90 10.17
N HIS A 36 6.76 12.70 10.09
CA HIS A 36 6.07 12.03 11.19
C HIS A 36 6.85 10.80 11.67
N GLU A 37 8.10 11.04 12.09
CA GLU A 37 8.95 9.98 12.64
C GLU A 37 8.25 9.26 13.80
N ASN A 38 8.37 7.93 13.82
CA ASN A 38 7.75 7.06 14.82
C ASN A 38 6.21 7.14 14.88
N VAL A 39 5.53 7.56 13.81
CA VAL A 39 4.05 7.48 13.70
C VAL A 39 3.62 6.37 12.74
N PHE A 40 4.41 6.13 11.70
CA PHE A 40 4.09 5.19 10.63
C PHE A 40 5.12 4.07 10.53
N GLY A 41 4.69 2.89 10.07
CA GLY A 41 5.57 1.80 9.64
C GLY A 41 5.02 1.12 8.39
N PHE A 42 5.90 0.66 7.51
CA PHE A 42 5.50 -0.08 6.32
C PHE A 42 5.22 -1.55 6.66
N SER A 43 4.12 -2.08 6.13
CA SER A 43 3.94 -3.52 5.99
C SER A 43 4.81 -4.01 4.84
N VAL A 44 5.86 -4.77 5.14
CA VAL A 44 6.68 -5.43 4.12
C VAL A 44 5.89 -6.62 3.57
N SER A 45 5.43 -6.52 2.32
CA SER A 45 4.64 -7.58 1.67
C SER A 45 5.50 -8.79 1.31
N HIS A 46 4.87 -9.93 1.09
CA HIS A 46 5.53 -11.12 0.53
C HIS A 46 5.42 -11.13 -0.99
N THR A 47 6.40 -11.70 -1.66
CA THR A 47 6.32 -11.98 -3.10
C THR A 47 7.09 -13.23 -3.51
N THR A 48 6.62 -13.90 -4.57
CA THR A 48 7.34 -15.01 -5.23
C THR A 48 8.27 -14.54 -6.35
N ARG A 49 8.24 -13.25 -6.67
CA ARG A 49 9.18 -12.66 -7.63
C ARG A 49 10.60 -12.75 -7.07
N LYS A 50 11.61 -12.85 -7.94
CA LYS A 50 13.02 -12.69 -7.53
C LYS A 50 13.37 -11.23 -7.20
N PRO A 51 14.22 -10.96 -6.19
CA PRO A 51 14.70 -9.61 -5.90
C PRO A 51 15.34 -8.96 -7.13
N ARG A 52 15.13 -7.66 -7.32
CA ARG A 52 15.88 -6.84 -8.29
C ARG A 52 17.22 -6.40 -7.67
N PRO A 53 18.22 -6.02 -8.48
CA PRO A 53 19.45 -5.43 -7.97
C PRO A 53 19.16 -4.24 -7.03
N GLY A 54 19.67 -4.31 -5.80
CA GLY A 54 19.48 -3.29 -4.77
C GLY A 54 18.25 -3.48 -3.86
N GLU A 55 17.37 -4.44 -4.15
CA GLU A 55 16.29 -4.81 -3.21
C GLU A 55 16.80 -5.80 -2.15
N GLU A 56 16.33 -5.64 -0.92
CA GLU A 56 16.73 -6.41 0.26
C GLU A 56 15.54 -7.18 0.86
N ASN A 57 15.78 -8.46 1.18
CA ASN A 57 14.77 -9.31 1.83
C ASN A 57 14.44 -8.80 3.24
N GLY A 58 13.15 -8.68 3.55
CA GLY A 58 12.65 -8.13 4.81
C GLY A 58 12.63 -6.60 4.87
N ARG A 59 13.03 -5.93 3.79
CA ARG A 59 12.94 -4.47 3.64
C ARG A 59 12.02 -4.08 2.50
N ASP A 60 12.30 -4.57 1.29
CA ASP A 60 11.49 -4.27 0.11
C ASP A 60 10.32 -5.25 0.01
N TYR A 61 10.62 -6.55 0.14
CA TYR A 61 9.65 -7.63 0.25
C TYR A 61 10.22 -8.76 1.12
N HIS A 62 9.34 -9.63 1.61
CA HIS A 62 9.70 -10.99 1.98
C HIS A 62 9.66 -11.86 0.72
N TYR A 63 10.84 -12.18 0.20
CA TYR A 63 10.99 -13.02 -0.99
C TYR A 63 10.90 -14.50 -0.60
N VAL A 64 9.85 -15.17 -1.06
CA VAL A 64 9.53 -16.56 -0.70
C VAL A 64 9.31 -17.39 -1.95
N THR A 65 9.34 -18.72 -1.82
CA THR A 65 8.96 -19.60 -2.93
C THR A 65 7.45 -19.60 -3.13
N ARG A 66 6.98 -19.98 -4.33
CA ARG A 66 5.54 -20.07 -4.63
C ARG A 66 4.86 -21.11 -3.75
N GLU A 67 5.53 -22.23 -3.50
CA GLU A 67 5.03 -23.33 -2.68
C GLU A 67 4.86 -22.90 -1.22
N ALA A 68 5.86 -22.20 -0.66
CA ALA A 68 5.79 -21.69 0.71
C ALA A 68 4.69 -20.63 0.87
N MET A 69 4.57 -19.73 -0.11
CA MET A 69 3.51 -18.71 -0.09
C MET A 69 2.12 -19.34 -0.20
N GLN A 70 1.94 -20.33 -1.07
CA GLN A 70 0.65 -21.02 -1.22
C GLN A 70 0.25 -21.75 0.06
N ALA A 71 1.19 -22.48 0.69
CA ALA A 71 0.92 -23.16 1.96
C ALA A 71 0.47 -22.18 3.06
N ALA A 72 1.14 -21.02 3.17
CA ALA A 72 0.77 -19.99 4.13
C ALA A 72 -0.57 -19.30 3.80
N ILE A 73 -0.91 -19.15 2.51
CA ILE A 73 -2.25 -18.71 2.08
C ILE A 73 -3.31 -19.72 2.51
N ASP A 74 -3.08 -21.01 2.27
CA ASP A 74 -4.02 -22.08 2.61
C ASP A 74 -4.22 -22.22 4.14
N ASN A 75 -3.19 -21.90 4.92
CA ASN A 75 -3.25 -21.80 6.38
C ASN A 75 -3.95 -20.52 6.89
N GLY A 76 -4.37 -19.62 5.99
CA GLY A 76 -5.03 -18.36 6.35
C GLY A 76 -4.10 -17.35 7.01
N GLU A 77 -2.80 -17.36 6.71
CA GLU A 77 -1.81 -16.43 7.28
C GLU A 77 -1.80 -15.06 6.60
N PHE A 78 -2.44 -14.95 5.42
CA PHE A 78 -2.55 -13.72 4.65
C PHE A 78 -3.87 -13.00 4.89
N ILE A 79 -3.81 -11.66 4.93
CA ILE A 79 -4.98 -10.78 4.92
C ILE A 79 -5.53 -10.72 3.50
N GLU A 80 -4.62 -10.54 2.53
CA GLU A 80 -4.93 -10.53 1.12
C GLU A 80 -3.77 -11.15 0.34
N ASN A 81 -4.08 -11.66 -0.86
CA ASN A 81 -3.07 -12.05 -1.84
C ASN A 81 -3.62 -11.83 -3.25
N ALA A 82 -2.72 -11.63 -4.21
CA ALA A 82 -3.03 -11.46 -5.62
C ALA A 82 -1.89 -12.03 -6.48
N GLU A 83 -2.24 -12.49 -7.69
CA GLU A 83 -1.25 -12.82 -8.71
C GLU A 83 -1.11 -11.66 -9.70
N PHE A 84 0.11 -11.18 -9.87
CA PHE A 84 0.45 -10.12 -10.82
C PHE A 84 1.66 -10.53 -11.65
N SER A 85 1.49 -10.52 -12.98
CA SER A 85 2.55 -10.91 -13.93
C SER A 85 3.21 -12.26 -13.59
N GLY A 86 2.39 -13.26 -13.23
CA GLY A 86 2.83 -14.62 -12.91
C GLY A 86 3.51 -14.81 -11.54
N ASN A 87 3.53 -13.78 -10.70
CA ASN A 87 4.07 -13.84 -9.34
C ASN A 87 2.98 -13.56 -8.32
N LEU A 88 3.01 -14.27 -7.19
CA LEU A 88 2.14 -13.99 -6.07
C LEU A 88 2.70 -12.82 -5.26
N TYR A 89 1.78 -12.01 -4.73
CA TYR A 89 2.01 -10.94 -3.78
C TYR A 89 0.97 -11.05 -2.68
N GLY A 90 1.31 -10.59 -1.47
CA GLY A 90 0.36 -10.63 -0.37
C GLY A 90 0.84 -9.97 0.90
N THR A 91 -0.12 -9.45 1.65
CA THR A 91 0.06 -8.85 2.97
C THR A 91 -0.23 -9.91 4.03
N SER A 92 0.80 -10.31 4.78
CA SER A 92 0.62 -11.28 5.87
C SER A 92 0.04 -10.61 7.13
N LYS A 93 -0.72 -11.37 7.92
CA LYS A 93 -1.21 -10.91 9.23
C LYS A 93 -0.05 -10.50 10.13
N ALA A 94 1.04 -11.27 10.10
CA ALA A 94 2.24 -10.99 10.88
C ALA A 94 2.91 -9.66 10.50
N ALA A 95 2.94 -9.28 9.21
CA ALA A 95 3.53 -8.02 8.77
C ALA A 95 2.77 -6.81 9.35
N VAL A 96 1.43 -6.85 9.31
CA VAL A 96 0.59 -5.78 9.89
C VAL A 96 0.72 -5.76 11.41
N GLN A 97 0.68 -6.92 12.07
CA GLN A 97 0.81 -7.04 13.52
C GLN A 97 2.16 -6.53 14.03
N ALA A 98 3.26 -6.77 13.30
CA ALA A 98 4.58 -6.31 13.68
C ALA A 98 4.70 -4.77 13.70
N VAL A 99 3.97 -4.07 12.82
CA VAL A 99 3.90 -2.60 12.83
C VAL A 99 3.01 -2.11 13.96
N GLN A 100 1.83 -2.71 14.12
CA GLN A 100 0.87 -2.32 15.16
C GLN A 100 1.38 -2.59 16.58
N ALA A 101 2.17 -3.64 16.80
CA ALA A 101 2.81 -3.93 18.09
C ALA A 101 3.79 -2.84 18.54
N LYS A 102 4.27 -2.01 17.60
CA LYS A 102 5.09 -0.81 17.87
C LYS A 102 4.25 0.44 18.07
N ASN A 103 2.92 0.31 18.13
CA ASN A 103 1.95 1.40 18.20
C ASN A 103 2.12 2.40 17.04
N LEU A 104 2.37 1.88 15.83
CA LEU A 104 2.50 2.66 14.59
C LEU A 104 1.30 2.42 13.68
N ILE A 105 0.93 3.43 12.90
CA ILE A 105 0.00 3.26 11.77
C ILE A 105 0.68 2.42 10.70
N CYS A 106 0.07 1.28 10.38
CA CYS A 106 0.56 0.39 9.34
C CYS A 106 0.20 0.93 7.96
N ILE A 107 1.21 1.20 7.12
CA ILE A 107 1.06 1.60 5.72
C ILE A 107 1.13 0.35 4.84
N LEU A 108 0.09 0.17 4.01
CA LEU A 108 0.03 -0.85 2.97
C LEU A 108 0.05 -0.15 1.60
N ASP A 109 1.08 -0.40 0.79
CA ASP A 109 1.15 0.08 -0.61
C ASP A 109 0.79 -1.09 -1.53
N ILE A 110 -0.46 -1.11 -2.01
CA ILE A 110 -1.04 -2.24 -2.75
C ILE A 110 -1.80 -1.75 -3.98
N ASP A 111 -2.08 -2.66 -4.92
CA ASP A 111 -2.83 -2.36 -6.13
C ASP A 111 -4.36 -2.46 -5.94
N MET A 112 -5.10 -2.24 -7.04
CA MET A 112 -6.56 -2.39 -7.07
C MET A 112 -7.04 -3.77 -6.57
N GLN A 113 -6.33 -4.85 -6.88
CA GLN A 113 -6.74 -6.20 -6.49
C GLN A 113 -6.58 -6.38 -4.98
N GLY A 114 -5.47 -5.88 -4.43
CA GLY A 114 -5.25 -5.78 -2.98
C GLY A 114 -6.37 -4.99 -2.30
N VAL A 115 -6.73 -3.81 -2.81
CA VAL A 115 -7.85 -3.00 -2.27
C VAL A 115 -9.15 -3.81 -2.24
N LYS A 116 -9.52 -4.45 -3.36
CA LYS A 116 -10.73 -5.28 -3.46
C LYS A 116 -10.71 -6.46 -2.48
N ASN A 117 -9.54 -7.03 -2.24
CA ASN A 117 -9.39 -8.15 -1.32
C ASN A 117 -9.48 -7.71 0.14
N ILE A 118 -8.80 -6.62 0.53
CA ILE A 118 -8.86 -6.11 1.90
C ILE A 118 -10.27 -5.68 2.29
N LYS A 119 -11.06 -5.14 1.37
CA LYS A 119 -12.47 -4.80 1.64
C LYS A 119 -13.35 -6.00 2.03
N LYS A 120 -12.91 -7.22 1.76
CA LYS A 120 -13.57 -8.47 2.18
C LYS A 120 -13.10 -8.96 3.55
N THR A 121 -12.29 -8.17 4.25
CA THR A 121 -11.69 -8.49 5.54
C THR A 121 -12.06 -7.47 6.60
N ASP A 122 -11.83 -7.82 7.86
CA ASP A 122 -12.08 -6.94 9.00
C ASP A 122 -10.90 -6.00 9.32
N LEU A 123 -9.93 -5.82 8.40
CA LEU A 123 -8.75 -4.95 8.61
C LEU A 123 -9.14 -3.47 8.85
N ASN A 124 -10.28 -3.03 8.29
CA ASN A 124 -10.83 -1.67 8.41
C ASN A 124 -9.79 -0.53 8.25
N PRO A 125 -8.97 -0.52 7.19
CA PRO A 125 -8.03 0.57 6.98
C PRO A 125 -8.74 1.83 6.46
N LEU A 126 -8.03 2.96 6.47
CA LEU A 126 -8.36 4.11 5.63
C LEU A 126 -7.81 3.89 4.21
N TYR A 127 -8.62 4.06 3.18
CA TYR A 127 -8.26 3.83 1.78
C TYR A 127 -7.98 5.16 1.06
N ILE A 128 -6.73 5.37 0.67
CA ILE A 128 -6.27 6.56 -0.03
C ILE A 128 -5.77 6.17 -1.43
N SER A 129 -6.38 6.79 -2.45
CA SER A 129 -5.96 6.66 -3.84
C SER A 129 -5.15 7.88 -4.25
N ILE A 130 -3.94 7.68 -4.76
CA ILE A 130 -3.07 8.74 -5.30
C ILE A 130 -3.10 8.67 -6.82
N GLN A 131 -3.59 9.72 -7.46
CA GLN A 131 -3.79 9.76 -8.91
C GLN A 131 -2.91 10.83 -9.57
N PRO A 132 -2.41 10.60 -10.79
CA PRO A 132 -1.82 11.68 -11.60
C PRO A 132 -2.92 12.67 -12.04
N PRO A 133 -2.56 13.89 -12.45
CA PRO A 133 -3.54 14.85 -12.98
C PRO A 133 -4.14 14.40 -14.31
N SER A 134 -3.39 13.64 -15.11
CA SER A 134 -3.86 13.06 -16.37
C SER A 134 -2.98 11.89 -16.80
N MET A 135 -3.46 11.13 -17.79
CA MET A 135 -2.68 10.04 -18.41
C MET A 135 -1.45 10.57 -19.15
N GLU A 136 -1.54 11.73 -19.80
CA GLU A 136 -0.43 12.35 -20.52
C GLU A 136 0.70 12.75 -19.55
N ILE A 137 0.35 13.30 -18.38
CA ILE A 137 1.32 13.63 -17.35
C ILE A 137 1.93 12.37 -16.74
N LEU A 138 1.13 11.31 -16.56
CA LEU A 138 1.64 10.03 -16.09
C LEU A 138 2.66 9.44 -17.06
N GLU A 139 2.32 9.40 -18.35
CA GLU A 139 3.21 8.92 -19.41
C GLU A 139 4.52 9.70 -19.44
N LYS A 140 4.44 11.04 -19.41
CA LYS A 140 5.62 11.90 -19.33
C LYS A 140 6.50 11.52 -18.14
N ARG A 141 5.92 11.39 -16.94
CA ARG A 141 6.65 10.99 -15.71
C ARG A 141 7.30 9.62 -15.80
N LEU A 142 6.67 8.67 -16.50
CA LEU A 142 7.23 7.31 -16.68
C LEU A 142 8.37 7.32 -17.70
N ARG A 143 8.21 8.04 -18.81
CA ARG A 143 9.26 8.22 -19.84
C ARG A 143 10.49 8.93 -19.27
N ASP A 144 10.30 9.98 -18.48
CA ASP A 144 11.38 10.76 -17.86
C ASP A 144 12.27 9.92 -16.92
N ARG A 145 11.75 8.80 -16.38
CA ARG A 145 12.55 7.89 -15.55
C ARG A 145 13.53 7.04 -16.36
N ASN A 146 13.31 6.90 -17.67
CA ASN A 146 14.17 6.20 -18.62
C ASN A 146 14.66 4.81 -18.15
N THR A 147 13.78 4.06 -17.46
CA THR A 147 14.14 2.78 -16.82
C THR A 147 13.53 1.56 -17.52
N GLU A 148 12.72 1.74 -18.56
CA GLU A 148 11.86 0.68 -19.10
C GLU A 148 11.79 0.70 -20.64
N SER A 149 11.57 -0.46 -21.24
CA SER A 149 11.28 -0.59 -22.67
C SER A 149 9.90 -0.03 -23.02
N GLU A 150 9.70 0.35 -24.29
CA GLU A 150 8.41 0.87 -24.77
C GLU A 150 7.26 -0.14 -24.53
N GLU A 151 7.51 -1.44 -24.72
CA GLU A 151 6.51 -2.48 -24.45
C GLU A 151 6.07 -2.49 -22.98
N ASN A 152 7.01 -2.38 -22.04
CA ASN A 152 6.71 -2.34 -20.61
C ASN A 152 6.01 -1.04 -20.22
N LEU A 153 6.39 0.08 -20.84
CA LEU A 153 5.71 1.36 -20.64
C LEU A 153 4.23 1.27 -21.03
N GLN A 154 3.92 0.73 -22.20
CA GLN A 154 2.53 0.58 -22.67
C GLN A 154 1.71 -0.31 -21.74
N LYS A 155 2.28 -1.41 -21.24
CA LYS A 155 1.62 -2.28 -20.24
C LYS A 155 1.29 -1.51 -18.95
N ARG A 156 2.21 -0.65 -18.48
CA ARG A 156 1.98 0.17 -17.27
C ARG A 156 0.95 1.27 -17.51
N LEU A 157 0.94 1.90 -18.68
CA LEU A 157 -0.08 2.89 -19.05
C LEU A 157 -1.47 2.27 -19.12
N HIS A 158 -1.58 1.08 -19.70
CA HIS A 158 -2.85 0.35 -19.73
C HIS A 158 -3.33 0.01 -18.31
N ALA A 159 -2.46 -0.56 -17.48
CA ALA A 159 -2.78 -0.84 -16.08
C ALA A 159 -3.18 0.43 -15.31
N ALA A 160 -2.50 1.55 -15.57
CA ALA A 160 -2.81 2.82 -14.94
C ALA A 160 -4.19 3.37 -15.32
N SER A 161 -4.58 3.25 -16.59
CA SER A 161 -5.93 3.62 -17.03
C SER A 161 -7.00 2.83 -16.29
N VAL A 162 -6.79 1.52 -16.10
CA VAL A 162 -7.73 0.68 -15.33
C VAL A 162 -7.78 1.10 -13.85
N GLU A 163 -6.63 1.36 -13.22
CA GLU A 163 -6.57 1.83 -11.83
C GLU A 163 -7.22 3.21 -11.64
N MET A 164 -7.06 4.11 -12.62
CA MET A 164 -7.68 5.43 -12.59
C MET A 164 -9.21 5.34 -12.64
N GLU A 165 -9.78 4.50 -13.50
CA GLU A 165 -11.23 4.27 -13.53
C GLU A 165 -11.73 3.58 -12.26
N PHE A 166 -11.01 2.57 -11.77
CA PHE A 166 -11.33 1.91 -10.50
C PHE A 166 -11.39 2.90 -9.33
N SER A 167 -10.53 3.92 -9.32
CA SER A 167 -10.53 4.93 -8.26
C SER A 167 -11.79 5.80 -8.21
N LYS A 168 -12.58 5.82 -9.29
CA LYS A 168 -13.86 6.54 -9.37
C LYS A 168 -15.04 5.69 -8.90
N GLU A 169 -14.85 4.38 -8.70
CA GLU A 169 -15.92 3.50 -8.22
C GLU A 169 -16.34 3.90 -6.79
N PRO A 170 -17.64 4.16 -6.55
CA PRO A 170 -18.13 4.55 -5.24
C PRO A 170 -17.78 3.53 -4.14
N GLY A 171 -17.30 4.04 -3.00
CA GLY A 171 -16.96 3.21 -1.85
C GLY A 171 -15.62 2.46 -1.97
N MET A 172 -14.85 2.65 -3.05
CA MET A 172 -13.53 2.02 -3.16
C MET A 172 -12.45 2.75 -2.35
N PHE A 173 -12.50 4.07 -2.33
CA PHE A 173 -11.55 4.89 -1.57
C PHE A 173 -12.28 5.89 -0.70
N ASP A 174 -11.77 6.10 0.50
CA ASP A 174 -12.25 7.16 1.39
C ASP A 174 -11.81 8.53 0.86
N VAL A 175 -10.61 8.59 0.28
CA VAL A 175 -10.06 9.80 -0.34
C VAL A 175 -9.32 9.49 -1.64
N VAL A 176 -9.58 10.30 -2.67
CA VAL A 176 -8.77 10.36 -3.90
C VAL A 176 -8.00 11.68 -3.94
N ILE A 177 -6.67 11.59 -3.98
CA ILE A 177 -5.74 12.74 -4.01
C ILE A 177 -5.09 12.80 -5.39
N VAL A 178 -5.30 13.91 -6.09
CA VAL A 178 -4.63 14.19 -7.37
C VAL A 178 -3.27 14.84 -7.09
N ASN A 179 -2.20 14.18 -7.51
CA ASN A 179 -0.83 14.65 -7.37
C ASN A 179 -0.37 15.43 -8.59
N ASP A 180 -0.96 16.61 -8.78
CA ASP A 180 -0.51 17.61 -9.75
C ASP A 180 0.70 18.37 -9.20
N LYS A 181 0.50 19.10 -8.09
CA LYS A 181 1.55 19.77 -7.32
C LYS A 181 1.81 19.00 -6.04
N LEU A 182 3.09 18.69 -5.79
CA LEU A 182 3.50 17.83 -4.68
C LEU A 182 3.07 18.39 -3.32
N GLU A 183 3.23 19.69 -3.08
CA GLU A 183 2.92 20.30 -1.79
C GLU A 183 1.41 20.32 -1.51
N ASP A 184 0.59 20.59 -2.53
CA ASP A 184 -0.88 20.58 -2.40
C ASP A 184 -1.40 19.16 -2.11
N ALA A 185 -0.90 18.17 -2.86
CA ALA A 185 -1.25 16.77 -2.67
C ALA A 185 -0.80 16.27 -1.28
N TYR A 186 0.38 16.70 -0.83
CA TYR A 186 0.89 16.35 0.49
C TYR A 186 0.12 17.03 1.62
N GLY A 187 -0.27 18.30 1.47
CA GLY A 187 -1.14 18.99 2.43
C GLY A 187 -2.45 18.23 2.63
N ARG A 188 -3.12 17.87 1.52
CA ARG A 188 -4.35 17.07 1.56
C ARG A 188 -4.14 15.70 2.19
N LEU A 189 -3.01 15.04 1.91
CA LEU A 189 -2.67 13.75 2.53
C LEU A 189 -2.52 13.87 4.05
N LYS A 190 -1.83 14.91 4.53
CA LYS A 190 -1.68 15.17 5.96
C LYS A 190 -3.00 15.44 6.63
N ASP A 191 -3.84 16.29 6.04
CA ASP A 191 -5.16 16.62 6.59
C ASP A 191 -6.03 15.36 6.71
N THR A 192 -5.96 14.48 5.70
CA THR A 192 -6.66 13.19 5.68
C THR A 192 -6.22 12.26 6.82
N LEU A 193 -4.95 12.32 7.24
CA LEU A 193 -4.36 11.45 8.26
C LEU A 193 -4.24 12.11 9.63
N LEU A 194 -4.72 13.35 9.78
CA LEU A 194 -4.44 14.16 10.95
C LEU A 194 -5.01 13.53 12.23
N GLU A 195 -6.21 12.96 12.14
CA GLU A 195 -6.86 12.29 13.28
C GLU A 195 -6.06 11.05 13.72
N GLU A 196 -5.70 10.18 12.79
CA GLU A 196 -4.91 8.97 13.06
C GLU A 196 -3.55 9.32 13.65
N ILE A 197 -2.86 10.33 13.09
CA ILE A 197 -1.57 10.83 13.59
C ILE A 197 -1.72 11.31 15.03
N ASN A 198 -2.78 12.07 15.33
CA ASN A 198 -3.03 12.60 16.67
C ASN A 198 -3.34 11.47 17.66
N ASN A 199 -4.07 10.44 17.24
CA ASN A 199 -4.39 9.29 18.08
C ASN A 199 -3.12 8.51 18.49
N VAL A 200 -2.20 8.27 17.55
CA VAL A 200 -0.89 7.64 17.88
C VAL A 200 -0.08 8.50 18.84
N ARG A 201 -0.02 9.82 18.60
CA ARG A 201 0.76 10.74 19.43
C ARG A 201 0.22 10.81 20.87
N LYS A 202 -1.10 10.87 21.06
CA LYS A 202 -1.74 10.87 22.39
C LYS A 202 -1.39 9.61 23.19
N ASN A 203 -1.45 8.44 22.55
CA ASN A 203 -1.14 7.17 23.22
C ASN A 203 0.31 7.11 23.73
N LYS A 204 1.26 7.80 23.08
CA LYS A 204 2.64 7.90 23.56
C LYS A 204 2.80 8.80 24.78
N THR A 205 2.00 9.86 24.91
CA THR A 205 2.08 10.77 26.06
C THR A 205 1.46 10.17 27.32
N SER A 206 0.65 9.11 27.18
CA SER A 206 -0.02 8.41 28.27
C SER A 206 0.64 7.08 28.69
N SER A 207 1.76 6.72 28.05
CA SER A 207 2.58 5.52 28.34
C SER A 207 3.90 5.91 28.99
#